data_AF-N1WBS5-F1
#
_entry.id   AF-N1WBS5-F1
#
_cell.length_a   1.000
_cell.length_b   1.000
_cell.length_c   1.000
_cell.angle_alpha   90.00
_cell.angle_beta   90.00
_cell.angle_gamma   90.00
#
_symmetry.space_group_name_H-M   'P 1'
#
loop_
_entity.id
_entity.type
_entity.pdbx_description
1 polymer ?
#
loop_
_entity_poly.entity_id
_entity_poly.type
_entity_poly.pdbx_seq_one_letter_code
_entity_poly.pdbx_strand_id
1 'polypeptide(L)' 'MLLSIVKSFLDAQEIHYFVIGEELFFLEGAAVPAANHCAVLYLANRDYPILLEFLERENH' A
#
# COMPACT_ATOMS: atom_id res chain seq x y z
N MET A 1 2.33 5.97 -5.86
CA MET A 1 3.42 6.45 -4.98
C MET A 1 3.07 6.25 -3.50
N LEU A 2 1.94 6.79 -3.01
CA LEU A 2 1.50 6.61 -1.61
C LEU A 2 1.42 5.14 -1.17
N LEU A 3 0.82 4.25 -1.97
CA LEU A 3 0.72 2.82 -1.64
C LEU A 3 2.09 2.16 -1.43
N SER A 4 3.09 2.49 -2.26
CA SER A 4 4.45 1.93 -2.13
C SER A 4 5.12 2.39 -0.83
N ILE A 5 4.89 3.63 -0.43
CA ILE A 5 5.39 4.20 0.84
C ILE A 5 4.71 3.47 2.02
N VAL A 6 3.37 3.33 1.98
CA VAL A 6 2.60 2.62 3.01
C VAL A 6 3.08 1.17 3.15
N LYS A 7 3.27 0.45 2.04
CA LYS A 7 3.79 -0.93 2.05
C LYS A 7 5.16 -1.01 2.69
N SER A 8 6.09 -0.14 2.30
CA SER A 8 7.44 -0.12 2.88
C SER A 8 7.43 0.16 4.38
N PHE A 9 6.53 1.02 4.85
CA PHE A 9 6.34 1.26 6.29
C PHE A 9 5.83 0.01 7.01
N LEU A 10 4.78 -0.63 6.48
CA LEU A 10 4.21 -1.84 7.06
C LEU A 10 5.22 -2.99 7.10
N ASP A 11 6.01 -3.16 6.03
CA ASP A 11 7.10 -4.15 5.97
C ASP A 11 8.15 -3.88 7.06
N ALA A 12 8.54 -2.61 7.26
CA ALA A 12 9.51 -2.22 8.28
C ALA A 12 9.02 -2.39 9.72
N GLN A 13 7.70 -2.42 9.94
CA GLN A 13 7.06 -2.68 11.23
C GLN A 13 6.67 -4.16 11.41
N GLU A 14 7.00 -5.03 10.46
CA GLU A 14 6.60 -6.44 10.43
C GLU A 14 5.07 -6.63 10.51
N ILE A 15 4.30 -5.66 9.99
CA ILE A 15 2.84 -5.71 9.98
C ILE A 15 2.36 -6.50 8.76
N HIS A 16 1.55 -7.53 8.99
CA HIS A 16 0.95 -8.30 7.90
C HIS A 16 -0.20 -7.53 7.23
N TYR A 17 -0.18 -7.46 5.90
CA TYR A 17 -1.22 -6.84 5.10
C TYR A 17 -1.48 -7.62 3.80
N PHE A 18 -2.60 -7.30 3.15
CA PHE A 18 -2.96 -7.80 1.83
C PHE A 18 -3.53 -6.66 0.99
N VAL A 19 -3.21 -6.63 -0.31
CA VAL A 19 -3.66 -5.56 -1.22
C VAL A 19 -4.40 -6.16 -2.41
N ILE A 20 -5.52 -5.54 -2.78
CA ILE A 20 -6.25 -5.82 -4.02
C ILE A 20 -6.28 -4.58 -4.91
N GLY A 21 -6.53 -4.78 -6.21
CA GLY A 21 -6.66 -3.68 -7.17
C GLY A 21 -5.32 -3.14 -7.69
N GLU A 22 -4.21 -3.84 -7.40
CA GLU A 22 -2.94 -3.64 -8.11
C GLU A 22 -2.96 -4.41 -9.42
N GLU A 23 -3.76 -3.96 -10.39
CA GLU A 23 -3.66 -4.52 -11.73
C GLU A 23 -2.40 -3.96 -12.40
N LEU A 24 -1.50 -4.86 -12.77
CA LEU A 24 -0.30 -4.58 -13.53
C LEU A 24 -0.49 -5.13 -14.95
N PHE A 25 -0.29 -4.28 -15.94
CA PHE A 25 -0.06 -4.75 -17.30
C PHE A 25 1.42 -5.11 -17.48
N PHE A 26 1.69 -6.19 -18.20
CA PHE A 26 3.05 -6.52 -18.61
C PHE A 26 3.21 -6.12 -20.08
N LEU A 27 3.86 -4.97 -20.31
CA LEU A 27 4.20 -4.46 -21.64
C LEU A 27 5.70 -4.64 -21.85
N GLU A 28 6.08 -5.44 -22.86
CA GLU A 28 7.48 -5.64 -23.27
C GLU A 28 8.42 -6.04 -22.11
N GLY A 29 7.92 -6.83 -21.15
CA GLY A 29 8.69 -7.27 -19.98
C GLY A 29 8.77 -6.27 -18.82
N ALA A 30 8.15 -5.10 -18.95
CA ALA A 30 7.96 -4.15 -17.86
C ALA A 30 6.56 -4.31 -17.25
N ALA A 31 6.49 -4.38 -15.91
CA ALA A 31 5.24 -4.26 -15.18
C ALA A 31 4.85 -2.78 -15.09
N VAL A 32 3.72 -2.41 -15.69
CA VAL A 32 3.19 -1.04 -15.73
C VAL A 32 1.81 -1.00 -15.06
N PRO A 33 1.50 0.02 -14.24
CA PRO A 33 0.18 0.14 -13.62
C PRO A 33 -0.92 0.26 -14.67
N ALA A 34 -1.97 -0.56 -14.55
CA ALA A 34 -3.21 -0.35 -15.27
C ALA A 34 -3.90 0.93 -14.75
N ALA A 35 -4.34 1.81 -15.64
CA ALA A 35 -4.69 3.19 -15.30
C ALA A 35 -5.89 3.31 -14.32
N ASN A 36 -5.79 4.24 -13.35
CA ASN A 36 -6.81 4.63 -12.36
C ASN A 36 -7.40 3.48 -11.55
N HIS A 37 -6.56 2.84 -10.73
CA HIS A 37 -7.03 1.79 -9.83
C HIS A 37 -6.82 2.21 -8.38
N CYS A 38 -7.94 2.33 -7.68
CA CYS A 38 -7.94 2.40 -6.23
C CYS A 38 -7.46 1.05 -5.71
N ALA A 39 -6.33 1.04 -5.01
CA ALA A 39 -5.88 -0.14 -4.30
C ALA A 39 -6.55 -0.16 -2.91
N VAL A 40 -7.06 -1.32 -2.51
CA VAL A 40 -7.60 -1.51 -1.17
C VAL A 40 -6.62 -2.34 -0.37
N LEU A 41 -6.17 -1.78 0.76
CA LEU A 41 -5.23 -2.43 1.68
C LEU A 41 -6.01 -2.94 2.89
N TYR A 42 -5.85 -4.23 3.16
CA TYR A 42 -6.38 -4.92 4.32
C TYR A 42 -5.26 -5.19 5.31
N LEU A 43 -5.53 -4.96 6.59
CA LEU A 43 -4.64 -5.30 7.71
C LEU A 43 -5.48 -5.69 8.93
N ALA A 44 -4.85 -6.23 9.97
CA ALA A 44 -5.57 -6.55 11.19
C ALA A 44 -5.99 -5.27 11.94
N ASN A 45 -7.20 -5.26 12.51
CA ASN A 45 -7.75 -4.08 13.20
C ASN A 45 -6.84 -3.53 14.32
N ARG A 46 -6.06 -4.40 14.96
CA ARG A 46 -5.11 -4.01 16.01
C ARG A 46 -3.96 -3.14 15.50
N ASP A 47 -3.60 -3.27 14.22
CA ASP A 47 -2.47 -2.60 13.58
C ASP A 47 -2.92 -1.30 12.87
N TYR A 48 -4.23 -1.09 12.73
CA TYR A 48 -4.80 0.13 12.12
C TYR A 48 -4.40 1.44 12.80
N PRO A 49 -4.38 1.55 14.15
CA PRO A 49 -3.94 2.78 14.80
C PRO A 49 -2.49 3.17 14.45
N ILE A 50 -1.61 2.19 14.25
CA ILE A 50 -0.20 2.43 13.88
C ILE A 50 -0.12 3.02 12.48
N LEU A 51 -0.87 2.46 11.52
CA LEU A 51 -0.95 3.00 10.17
C LEU A 51 -1.57 4.40 10.14
N LEU A 52 -2.62 4.64 10.94
CA LEU A 52 -3.28 5.94 11.01
C LEU A 52 -2.32 7.03 11.51
N GLU A 53 -1.58 6.76 12.58
CA GLU A 53 -0.58 7.69 13.12
C GLU A 53 0.51 8.02 12.09
N PHE A 54 0.99 7.02 11.35
CA PHE A 54 1.94 7.23 10.26
C PHE A 54 1.37 8.16 9.17
N LEU A 55 0.15 7.88 8.71
CA LEU A 55 -0.51 8.68 7.67
C LEU A 55 -0.76 10.13 8.12
N GLU A 56 -1.11 10.35 9.38
CA GLU A 56 -1.30 11.68 9.95
C GLU A 56 0.02 12.47 10.01
N ARG A 57 1.15 11.82 10.32
CA ARG A 57 2.47 12.46 10.34
C ARG A 57 2.95 12.88 8.95
N GLU A 58 2.69 12.07 7.93
CA GLU A 58 3.12 12.35 6.53
C GLU A 58 2.23 13.40 5.83
N ASN A 59 1.09 13.76 6.39
CA ASN A 59 0.15 14.74 5.82
C ASN A 59 0.42 16.19 6.29
N HIS A 60 1.50 16.39 7.05
CA HIS A 60 2.00 17.67 7.56
C HIS A 60 3.31 18.09 6.87
#